data_AF-A0A1J4SXP5-F1
#
_entry.id   AF-A0A1J4SXP5-F1
#
_cell.length_a   1.000
_cell.length_b   1.000
_cell.length_c   1.000
_cell.angle_alpha   90.00
_cell.angle_beta   90.00
_cell.angle_gamma   90.00
#
_symmetry.space_group_name_H-M   'P 1'
#
loop_
_entity.id
_entity.type
_entity.pdbx_description
1 polymer ?
#
loop_
_entity_poly.entity_id
_entity_poly.type
_entity_poly.pdbx_seq_one_letter_code
_entity_poly.pdbx_strand_id
1 'polypeptide(L)' 'MAAKSVLTGENELRAHYDELRAKGTSDKSARNAVSRKLAAITLSILKTRRPYDETRILSQAEQAG' A
#
# COMPACT_ATOMS: atom_id res chain seq x y z
N MET A 1 13.32 -6.37 -0.94
CA MET A 1 12.29 -5.44 -0.41
C MET A 1 11.01 -5.64 -1.20
N ALA A 2 9.92 -6.04 -0.55
CA ALA A 2 8.65 -6.34 -1.21
C ALA A 2 8.15 -5.15 -2.07
N ALA A 3 8.34 -3.91 -1.61
CA ALA A 3 8.00 -2.73 -2.39
C ALA A 3 8.73 -2.64 -3.73
N LYS A 4 9.98 -3.11 -3.86
CA LYS A 4 10.73 -3.02 -5.13
C LYS A 4 10.09 -3.88 -6.23
N SER A 5 9.57 -5.06 -5.86
CA SER A 5 8.89 -5.99 -6.77
C SER A 5 7.47 -5.55 -7.12
N VAL A 6 6.84 -4.74 -6.27
CA VAL A 6 5.49 -4.20 -6.50
C VAL A 6 5.54 -3.03 -7.48
N LEU A 7 6.60 -2.22 -7.41
CA LEU A 7 6.79 -1.06 -8.30
C LEU A 7 7.13 -1.42 -9.75
N THR A 8 7.46 -2.68 -10.04
CA THR A 8 7.75 -3.13 -11.41
C THR A 8 6.50 -3.42 -12.24
N GLY A 9 5.32 -3.53 -11.63
CA GLY A 9 4.04 -3.71 -12.34
C GLY A 9 3.19 -2.44 -12.39
N GLU A 10 2.18 -2.41 -13.26
CA GLU A 10 1.07 -1.44 -13.19
C GLU A 10 0.05 -1.94 -12.17
N ASN A 11 0.01 -1.30 -11.00
CA ASN A 11 -0.93 -1.64 -9.93
C ASN A 11 -1.20 -0.41 -9.05
N GLU A 12 -2.26 -0.47 -8.24
CA GLU A 12 -2.63 0.65 -7.36
C GLU A 12 -1.55 1.02 -6.34
N LEU A 13 -0.68 0.08 -5.98
CA LEU A 13 0.44 0.33 -5.07
C LEU A 13 1.53 1.19 -5.73
N ARG A 14 1.70 1.09 -7.05
CA ARG A 14 2.54 1.98 -7.84
C ARG A 14 1.91 3.36 -7.99
N ALA A 15 0.60 3.44 -8.28
CA ALA A 15 -0.10 4.73 -8.29
C ALA A 15 0.05 5.46 -6.94
N HIS A 16 -0.08 4.73 -5.83
CA HIS A 16 0.12 5.28 -4.49
C HIS A 16 1.58 5.73 -4.24
N TYR A 17 2.56 5.01 -4.77
CA TYR A 17 3.96 5.45 -4.73
C TYR A 17 4.18 6.73 -5.53
N ASP A 18 3.63 6.79 -6.74
CA ASP A 18 3.77 7.94 -7.64
C ASP A 18 3.09 9.19 -7.05
N GLU A 19 1.91 9.04 -6.42
CA GLU A 19 1.27 10.11 -5.65
C GLU A 19 2.15 10.62 -4.51
N LEU A 20 2.77 9.71 -3.75
CA LEU A 20 3.67 10.09 -2.65
C LEU A 20 4.90 10.84 -3.18
N ARG A 21 5.45 10.41 -4.31
CA ARG A 21 6.56 11.10 -4.99
C ARG A 21 6.14 12.47 -5.52
N ALA A 22 4.94 12.57 -6.09
CA ALA A 22 4.36 13.84 -6.56
C ALA A 22 4.12 14.83 -5.41
N LYS A 23 3.78 14.34 -4.22
CA LYS A 23 3.66 15.14 -2.98
C LYS A 23 5.01 15.58 -2.38
N GLY A 24 6.14 15.21 -3.00
CA GLY A 24 7.48 15.56 -2.52
C GLY A 24 8.05 14.59 -1.47
N THR A 25 7.44 13.42 -1.26
CA THR A 25 7.95 12.41 -0.33
C THR A 25 9.25 11.81 -0.86
N SER A 26 10.25 11.68 0.00
CA SER A 26 11.52 11.04 -0.37
C SER A 26 11.32 9.59 -0.81
N ASP A 27 12.10 9.10 -1.77
CA ASP A 27 11.97 7.73 -2.32
C ASP A 27 11.96 6.66 -1.22
N LYS A 28 12.86 6.79 -0.22
CA LYS A 28 12.92 5.87 0.92
C LYS A 28 11.62 5.88 1.74
N SER A 29 11.06 7.06 2.01
CA SER A 29 9.81 7.19 2.76
C SER A 29 8.61 6.67 1.95
N ALA A 30 8.57 6.95 0.65
CA ALA A 30 7.53 6.44 -0.25
C ALA A 30 7.55 4.91 -0.33
N ARG A 31 8.72 4.28 -0.49
CA ARG A 31 8.85 2.81 -0.44
C ARG A 31 8.42 2.21 0.90
N ASN A 32 8.73 2.88 2.00
CA ASN A 32 8.29 2.45 3.33
C ASN A 32 6.76 2.57 3.50
N ALA A 33 6.14 3.61 2.96
CA ALA A 33 4.68 3.74 2.95
C ALA A 33 4.02 2.62 2.15
N VAL A 34 4.51 2.33 0.95
CA VAL A 34 4.05 1.18 0.13
C VAL A 34 4.22 -0.15 0.87
N SER A 35 5.37 -0.35 1.52
CA SER A 35 5.66 -1.58 2.28
C SER A 35 4.68 -1.76 3.46
N ARG A 36 4.36 -0.67 4.17
CA ARG A 36 3.36 -0.69 5.26
C ARG A 36 1.96 -0.99 4.73
N LYS A 37 1.58 -0.41 3.60
CA LYS A 37 0.29 -0.69 2.96
C LYS A 37 0.16 -2.16 2.55
N LEU A 38 1.20 -2.71 1.94
CA LEU A 38 1.28 -4.12 1.60
C LEU A 38 1.18 -5.02 2.85
N ALA A 39 1.89 -4.67 3.94
CA ALA A 39 1.83 -5.42 5.18
C ALA A 39 0.42 -5.40 5.81
N ALA A 40 -0.28 -4.26 5.75
CA ALA A 40 -1.66 -4.15 6.22
C ALA A 40 -2.62 -5.01 5.40
N ILE A 41 -2.45 -5.04 4.07
CA ILE A 41 -3.20 -5.92 3.17
C ILE A 41 -2.98 -7.39 3.55
N THR A 42 -1.71 -7.82 3.64
CA THR A 42 -1.36 -9.20 4.02
C THR A 42 -1.95 -9.56 5.38
N LEU A 43 -1.86 -8.66 6.36
CA LEU A 43 -2.44 -8.87 7.68
C LEU A 43 -3.96 -9.01 7.64
N SER A 44 -4.65 -8.20 6.84
CA SER A 44 -6.10 -8.28 6.65
C SER A 44 -6.52 -9.63 6.06
N ILE A 45 -5.81 -10.10 5.03
CA ILE A 45 -6.05 -11.43 4.42
C ILE A 45 -5.86 -12.53 5.46
N LEU A 46 -4.77 -12.49 6.22
CA LEU A 46 -4.48 -13.49 7.25
C LEU A 46 -5.53 -13.50 8.37
N LYS A 47 -5.99 -12.33 8.82
CA LYS A 47 -7.00 -12.20 9.87
C LYS A 47 -8.39 -12.62 9.42
N THR A 48 -8.78 -12.27 8.20
CA THR A 48 -10.15 -12.48 7.71
C THR A 48 -10.33 -13.79 6.95
N ARG A 49 -9.23 -14.42 6.49
CA ARG A 49 -9.21 -15.54 5.53
C ARG A 49 -10.03 -15.27 4.26
N ARG A 50 -10.28 -13.99 3.96
CA ARG A 50 -10.96 -13.56 2.74
C ARG A 50 -9.93 -13.22 1.67
N PRO A 51 -10.26 -13.40 0.39
CA PRO A 51 -9.40 -12.96 -0.69
C PRO A 51 -9.12 -11.46 -0.60
N TYR A 52 -7.99 -11.05 -1.17
CA TYR A 52 -7.63 -9.66 -1.32
C TYR A 52 -8.76 -8.88 -2.01
N ASP A 53 -9.16 -7.77 -1.40
CA ASP A 53 -10.19 -6.87 -1.92
C ASP A 53 -9.57 -5.48 -2.05
N GLU A 54 -9.37 -5.07 -3.30
CA GLU A 54 -8.67 -3.86 -3.69
C GLU A 54 -9.43 -2.59 -3.25
N THR A 55 -10.77 -2.68 -3.11
CA THR A 55 -11.61 -1.56 -2.64
C THR A 55 -11.33 -1.13 -1.20
N ARG A 56 -10.74 -2.02 -0.38
CA ARG A 56 -10.42 -1.73 1.03
C ARG A 56 -9.13 -0.95 1.23
N ILE A 57 -8.38 -0.70 0.16
CA ILE A 57 -7.08 -0.02 0.18
C ILE A 57 -7.22 1.50 0.39
N LEU A 58 -8.42 2.03 0.20
CA LEU A 58 -8.73 3.46 0.32
C LEU A 58 -9.33 3.86 1.68
N SER A 59 -9.88 2.92 2.48
CA SER A 59 -10.75 3.24 3.63
C SER A 59 -10.20 2.82 5.02
N GLN A 60 -8.91 2.99 5.28
CA GLN A 60 -8.37 2.87 6.66
C GLN A 60 -7.89 4.19 7.29
N ALA A 61 -8.04 5.32 6.60
CA ALA A 61 -7.85 6.63 7.21
C ALA A 61 -9.03 7.07 8.12
N GLU A 62 -10.17 6.36 8.10
CA GLU A 62 -11.41 6.77 8.79
C GLU A 62 -11.79 5.90 10.03
N GLN A 63 -10.99 4.92 10.43
CA GLN A 63 -11.37 3.97 11.50
C GLN A 63 -10.52 4.09 12.77
N ALA A 64 -9.94 5.27 13.01
CA ALA A 64 -9.40 5.65 14.31
C ALA A 64 -10.25 6.80 14.88
N GLY A 65 -11.46 6.45 15.35
CA GLY A 65 -12.38 7.32 16.07
C GLY A 65 -13.01 6.55 17.21
#